data_AF-A0A838AKY4-F1
#
_entry.id   AF-A0A838AKY4-F1
#
_cell.length_a   1.000
_cell.length_b   1.000
_cell.length_c   1.000
_cell.angle_alpha   90.00
_cell.angle_beta   90.00
_cell.angle_gamma   90.00
#
_symmetry.space_group_name_H-M   'P 1'
#
loop_
_entity.id
_entity.type
_entity.pdbx_description
1 polymer ?
#
loop_
_entity_poly.entity_id
_entity_poly.type
_entity_poly.pdbx_seq_one_letter_code
_entity_poly.pdbx_strand_id
1 'polypeptide(L)'
;MTVQQLSHFGYVCSPYLHNHESIKLKDHWLASDNIEALYFVTGTFSNESKLYFPNSTNHYILGKFKDSQYIQEDLTKHNQEKTSFLFNIHDQLFERIFGKTNFISVYYLEIDETKDDYQDITNIFLKREKIGIAGLASLETFCNIPCKFTFPYAHNVVILEVAGEKNHQSVNNYCEQIKRDINRKGHMITNLINLSILETLK
;
A
#
# COMPACT_ATOMS: atom_id res chain seq x y z
N MET A 1 20.98 -20.65 -10.44
CA MET A 1 21.06 -19.32 -11.08
C MET A 1 20.63 -18.31 -10.03
N THR A 2 21.45 -17.32 -9.73
CA THR A 2 21.05 -16.24 -8.81
C THR A 2 20.07 -15.33 -9.53
N VAL A 3 18.81 -15.33 -9.09
CA VAL A 3 17.85 -14.30 -9.50
C VAL A 3 18.36 -12.98 -8.97
N GLN A 4 18.67 -12.05 -9.87
CA GLN A 4 19.07 -10.71 -9.49
C GLN A 4 17.82 -10.01 -8.97
N GLN A 5 17.68 -9.87 -7.64
CA GLN A 5 16.55 -9.17 -7.05
C GLN A 5 16.55 -7.72 -7.55
N LEU A 6 15.62 -7.41 -8.45
CA LEU A 6 15.36 -6.04 -8.84
C LEU A 6 14.98 -5.24 -7.60
N SER A 7 15.72 -4.17 -7.35
CA SER A 7 15.34 -3.18 -6.35
C SER A 7 14.18 -2.37 -6.91
N HIS A 8 13.11 -2.26 -6.13
CA HIS A 8 11.92 -1.49 -6.47
C HIS A 8 11.77 -0.32 -5.48
N PHE A 9 11.05 0.72 -5.88
CA PHE A 9 10.53 1.73 -4.97
C PHE A 9 9.10 1.34 -4.53
N GLY A 10 8.54 2.00 -3.52
CA GLY A 10 7.17 1.68 -3.10
C GLY A 10 6.79 2.14 -1.70
N TYR A 11 5.92 1.35 -1.06
CA TYR A 11 5.34 1.66 0.25
C TYR A 11 5.46 0.49 1.23
N VAL A 12 5.86 0.78 2.46
CA VAL A 12 5.95 -0.21 3.55
C VAL A 12 5.10 0.18 4.74
N CYS A 13 4.27 -0.75 5.21
CA CYS A 13 3.51 -0.63 6.45
C CYS A 13 4.10 -1.56 7.51
N SER A 14 4.71 -1.02 8.57
CA SER A 14 5.12 -1.81 9.75
C SER A 14 4.20 -1.52 10.96
N PRO A 15 3.75 -2.54 11.71
CA PRO A 15 2.87 -2.35 12.88
C PRO A 15 3.44 -1.38 13.91
N TYR A 16 2.69 -0.32 14.22
CA TYR A 16 3.04 0.58 15.32
C TYR A 16 2.30 0.18 16.58
N LEU A 17 3.00 -0.59 17.43
CA LEU A 17 2.44 -1.16 18.66
C LEU A 17 2.89 -0.40 19.92
N HIS A 18 3.56 0.75 19.75
CA HIS A 18 4.19 1.54 20.82
C HIS A 18 5.17 0.75 21.72
N ASN A 19 5.63 -0.41 21.24
CA ASN A 19 6.66 -1.23 21.89
C ASN A 19 8.07 -0.79 21.45
N HIS A 20 9.11 -1.27 22.15
CA HIS A 20 10.50 -0.87 21.90
C HIS A 20 10.94 -1.04 20.44
N GLU A 21 10.64 -2.19 19.81
CA GLU A 21 11.04 -2.46 18.43
C GLU A 21 10.30 -1.59 17.40
N SER A 22 8.99 -1.35 17.58
CA SER A 22 8.23 -0.46 16.68
C SER A 22 8.65 1.01 16.79
N ILE A 23 9.09 1.46 17.97
CA ILE A 23 9.67 2.80 18.16
C ILE A 23 11.04 2.88 17.49
N LYS A 24 11.92 1.91 17.76
CA LYS A 24 13.28 1.79 17.20
C LYS A 24 13.31 1.71 15.68
N LEU A 25 12.40 0.94 15.07
CA LEU A 25 12.25 0.87 13.61
C LEU A 25 11.76 2.20 13.03
N LYS A 26 10.78 2.85 13.67
CA LYS A 26 10.29 4.18 13.29
C LYS A 26 11.41 5.23 13.34
N ASP A 27 12.23 5.24 14.41
CA ASP A 27 13.36 6.15 14.55
C ASP A 27 14.48 5.86 13.53
N HIS A 28 14.73 4.58 13.21
CA HIS A 28 15.65 4.18 12.15
C HIS A 28 15.22 4.66 10.76
N TRP A 29 13.95 4.45 10.42
CA TRP A 29 13.37 4.90 9.15
C TRP A 29 13.29 6.42 9.02
N LEU A 30 13.05 7.14 10.12
CA LEU A 30 13.11 8.60 10.15
C LEU A 30 14.48 9.11 9.68
N ALA A 31 15.55 8.50 10.20
CA ALA A 31 16.95 8.83 9.87
C ALA A 31 17.47 8.23 8.54
N SER A 32 16.70 7.39 7.84
CA SER A 32 17.16 6.67 6.65
C SER A 32 16.94 7.46 5.36
N ASP A 33 17.99 7.63 4.55
CA ASP A 33 17.91 8.26 3.22
C ASP A 33 17.15 7.42 2.18
N ASN A 34 16.89 6.13 2.47
CA ASN A 34 16.01 5.29 1.66
C ASN A 34 14.53 5.70 1.79
N ILE A 35 14.14 6.27 2.93
CA ILE A 35 12.77 6.71 3.21
C ILE A 35 12.60 8.16 2.76
N GLU A 36 11.72 8.38 1.78
CA GLU A 36 11.39 9.69 1.25
C GLU A 36 10.39 10.44 2.13
N ALA A 37 9.35 9.74 2.57
CA ALA A 37 8.29 10.26 3.42
C ALA A 37 7.86 9.18 4.42
N LEU A 38 7.46 9.61 5.62
CA LEU A 38 7.12 8.71 6.73
C LEU A 38 5.88 9.23 7.44
N TYR A 39 4.91 8.35 7.66
CA TYR A 39 3.60 8.69 8.19
C TYR A 39 3.18 7.76 9.32
N PHE A 40 2.45 8.29 10.31
CA PHE A 40 1.64 7.47 11.21
C PHE A 40 0.22 7.37 10.64
N VAL A 41 -0.30 6.15 10.48
CA VAL A 41 -1.52 5.90 9.72
C VAL A 41 -2.45 4.90 10.39
N THR A 42 -3.76 5.08 10.18
CA THR A 42 -4.78 4.07 10.49
C THR A 42 -5.07 3.23 9.25
N GLY A 43 -4.83 1.92 9.35
CA GLY A 43 -5.16 0.93 8.33
C GLY A 43 -6.57 0.39 8.50
N THR A 44 -7.40 0.52 7.46
CA THR A 44 -8.74 -0.05 7.38
C THR A 44 -8.78 -1.10 6.27
N PHE A 45 -8.79 -2.38 6.65
CA PHE A 45 -8.91 -3.49 5.72
C PHE A 45 -10.36 -3.70 5.27
N SER A 46 -10.54 -4.18 4.04
CA SER A 46 -11.81 -4.70 3.54
C SER A 46 -12.26 -5.96 4.30
N ASN A 47 -13.47 -6.48 4.06
CA ASN A 47 -13.92 -7.69 4.75
C ASN A 47 -13.30 -8.95 4.14
N GLU A 48 -13.01 -8.86 2.85
CA GLU A 48 -12.43 -9.88 1.99
C GLU A 48 -10.94 -10.09 2.34
N SER A 49 -10.17 -9.00 2.44
CA SER A 49 -8.73 -9.03 2.79
C SER A 49 -8.45 -9.48 4.23
N LYS A 50 -9.32 -9.17 5.20
CA LYS A 50 -9.16 -9.57 6.62
C LYS A 50 -9.00 -11.09 6.79
N LEU A 51 -9.61 -11.87 5.90
CA LEU A 51 -9.54 -13.34 5.93
C LEU A 51 -8.12 -13.86 5.63
N TYR A 52 -7.37 -13.15 4.79
CA TYR A 52 -5.98 -13.48 4.45
C TYR A 52 -4.97 -12.92 5.47
N PHE A 53 -5.33 -11.83 6.16
CA PHE A 53 -4.43 -11.12 7.09
C PHE A 53 -4.99 -11.04 8.53
N PRO A 54 -5.26 -12.18 9.20
CA PRO A 54 -5.81 -12.20 10.56
C PRO A 54 -4.88 -11.56 11.61
N ASN A 55 -3.59 -11.48 11.31
CA ASN A 55 -2.57 -10.86 12.15
C ASN A 55 -2.34 -9.38 11.82
N SER A 56 -3.32 -8.70 11.20
CA SER A 56 -3.26 -7.25 11.01
C SER A 56 -3.41 -6.47 12.33
N THR A 57 -3.14 -5.16 12.26
CA THR A 57 -3.43 -4.17 13.30
C THR A 57 -4.16 -2.99 12.66
N ASN A 58 -4.64 -2.04 13.46
CA ASN A 58 -5.24 -0.80 12.96
C ASN A 58 -4.21 0.32 12.76
N HIS A 59 -3.01 0.21 13.33
CA HIS A 59 -2.04 1.31 13.40
C HIS A 59 -0.67 0.91 12.85
N TYR A 60 -0.17 1.71 11.91
CA TYR A 60 1.06 1.43 11.17
C TYR A 60 1.95 2.68 11.08
N ILE A 61 3.25 2.44 10.97
CA ILE A 61 4.18 3.37 10.34
C ILE A 61 4.20 3.04 8.84
N LEU A 62 3.91 4.04 8.02
CA LEU A 62 3.91 3.95 6.56
C LEU A 62 5.08 4.75 6.00
N GLY A 63 6.06 4.06 5.42
CA GLY A 63 7.19 4.67 4.71
C GLY A 63 7.02 4.59 3.20
N LYS A 64 7.34 5.67 2.48
CA LYS A 64 7.60 5.67 1.03
C LYS A 64 9.10 5.47 0.83
N PHE A 65 9.52 4.44 0.12
CA PHE A 65 10.93 4.03 0.00
C PHE A 65 11.42 3.97 -1.45
N LYS A 66 12.73 4.10 -1.65
CA LYS A 66 13.41 4.06 -2.96
C LYS A 66 13.90 2.67 -3.36
N ASP A 67 14.36 1.90 -2.37
CA ASP A 67 14.97 0.58 -2.53
C ASP A 67 14.32 -0.44 -1.60
N SER A 68 13.77 -1.51 -2.20
CA SER A 68 13.04 -2.57 -1.52
C SER A 68 13.95 -3.52 -0.72
N GLN A 69 15.22 -3.68 -1.08
CA GLN A 69 16.12 -4.67 -0.45
C GLN A 69 16.43 -4.28 1.00
N TYR A 70 16.74 -3.00 1.26
CA TYR A 70 16.92 -2.48 2.62
C TYR A 70 15.67 -2.69 3.48
N ILE A 71 14.47 -2.55 2.90
CA ILE A 71 13.20 -2.73 3.61
C ILE A 71 12.92 -4.21 3.89
N GLN A 72 13.19 -5.11 2.94
CA GLN A 72 13.13 -6.56 3.17
C GLN A 72 14.07 -6.99 4.30
N GLU A 73 15.30 -6.45 4.33
CA GLU A 73 16.24 -6.65 5.42
C GLU A 73 15.69 -6.15 6.77
N ASP A 74 15.20 -4.92 6.85
CA ASP A 74 14.66 -4.33 8.08
C ASP A 74 13.45 -5.08 8.62
N LEU A 75 12.49 -5.44 7.75
CA LEU A 75 11.32 -6.22 8.12
C LEU A 75 11.68 -7.66 8.53
N THR A 76 12.79 -8.20 8.04
CA THR A 76 13.32 -9.50 8.49
C THR A 76 13.98 -9.38 9.86
N LYS A 77 14.76 -8.32 10.11
CA LYS A 77 15.45 -8.05 11.39
C LYS A 77 14.46 -7.71 12.52
N HIS A 78 13.40 -6.97 12.20
CA HIS A 78 12.40 -6.47 13.16
C HIS A 78 11.01 -7.13 12.98
N ASN A 79 10.98 -8.39 12.54
CA ASN A 79 9.74 -9.13 12.29
C ASN A 79 8.92 -9.34 13.59
N GLN A 80 7.59 -9.26 13.50
CA GLN A 80 6.67 -9.25 14.66
C GLN A 80 5.52 -10.26 14.49
N GLU A 81 4.75 -10.52 15.55
CA GLU A 81 3.50 -11.29 15.47
C GLU A 81 2.39 -10.60 14.65
N LYS A 82 2.56 -9.30 14.37
CA LYS A 82 1.65 -8.52 13.54
C LYS A 82 2.24 -8.36 12.14
N THR A 83 1.39 -8.54 11.14
CA THR A 83 1.80 -8.53 9.72
C THR A 83 2.23 -7.12 9.30
N SER A 84 3.47 -7.02 8.82
CA SER A 84 3.96 -5.90 8.01
C SER A 84 3.70 -6.17 6.53
N PHE A 85 3.47 -5.12 5.75
CA PHE A 85 3.16 -5.20 4.32
C PHE A 85 4.19 -4.39 3.54
N LEU A 86 4.78 -5.00 2.53
CA LEU A 86 5.73 -4.38 1.62
C LEU A 86 5.11 -4.37 0.22
N PHE A 87 4.83 -3.18 -0.30
CA PHE A 87 4.25 -2.98 -1.62
C PHE A 87 5.33 -2.45 -2.58
N ASN A 88 5.85 -3.35 -3.43
CA ASN A 88 6.92 -3.06 -4.39
C ASN A 88 6.32 -2.61 -5.72
N ILE A 89 6.47 -1.33 -6.08
CA ILE A 89 5.94 -0.78 -7.33
C ILE A 89 6.84 -1.19 -8.50
N HIS A 90 6.23 -1.77 -9.54
CA HIS A 90 6.92 -2.25 -10.73
C HIS A 90 6.48 -1.52 -12.02
N ASP A 91 5.32 -0.84 -12.01
CA ASP A 91 4.91 0.09 -13.07
C ASP A 91 4.18 1.30 -12.48
N GLN A 92 4.40 2.49 -13.04
CA GLN A 92 3.83 3.76 -12.58
C GLN A 92 2.84 4.29 -13.62
N LEU A 93 1.57 3.94 -13.43
CA LEU A 93 0.46 4.27 -14.35
C LEU A 93 0.36 5.78 -14.63
N PHE A 94 0.53 6.62 -13.60
CA PHE A 94 0.83 8.05 -13.73
C PHE A 94 1.27 8.67 -12.41
N GLU A 95 1.86 9.85 -12.52
CA GLU A 95 2.07 10.81 -11.43
C GLU A 95 1.77 12.23 -11.95
N ARG A 96 1.25 13.09 -11.08
CA ARG A 96 1.08 14.53 -11.35
C ARG A 96 1.21 15.33 -10.07
N ILE A 97 1.54 16.62 -10.20
CA ILE A 97 1.51 17.57 -9.09
C ILE A 97 0.07 17.65 -8.55
N PHE A 98 -0.08 17.41 -7.25
CA PHE A 98 -1.37 17.36 -6.55
C PHE A 98 -1.23 17.94 -5.13
N GLY A 99 -2.34 18.03 -4.39
CA GLY A 99 -2.34 18.45 -2.99
C GLY A 99 -1.66 17.43 -2.07
N LYS A 100 -1.44 17.79 -0.80
CA LYS A 100 -0.83 16.89 0.19
C LYS A 100 -1.59 15.55 0.28
N THR A 101 -0.88 14.44 0.09
CA THR A 101 -1.38 13.08 0.37
C THR A 101 -1.88 13.01 1.82
N ASN A 102 -3.14 12.60 2.01
CA ASN A 102 -3.69 12.29 3.34
C ASN A 102 -4.29 10.88 3.42
N PHE A 103 -4.24 10.12 2.33
CA PHE A 103 -4.84 8.82 2.20
C PHE A 103 -4.10 8.02 1.12
N ILE A 104 -3.73 6.78 1.42
CA ILE A 104 -3.24 5.81 0.43
C ILE A 104 -4.25 4.66 0.36
N SER A 105 -4.72 4.37 -0.85
CA SER A 105 -5.77 3.39 -1.12
C SER A 105 -5.18 2.24 -1.93
N VAL A 106 -5.21 1.03 -1.37
CA VAL A 106 -4.61 -0.17 -1.98
C VAL A 106 -5.71 -1.15 -2.36
N TYR A 107 -5.60 -1.71 -3.56
CA TYR A 107 -6.54 -2.66 -4.15
C TYR A 107 -5.80 -3.86 -4.73
N TYR A 108 -6.52 -4.93 -5.03
CA TYR A 108 -6.05 -6.04 -5.85
C TYR A 108 -7.04 -6.32 -6.97
N LEU A 109 -6.53 -6.88 -8.07
CA LEU A 109 -7.33 -7.37 -9.19
C LEU A 109 -7.48 -8.89 -9.07
N GLU A 110 -8.72 -9.38 -9.22
CA GLU A 110 -9.04 -10.81 -9.03
C GLU A 110 -8.75 -11.66 -10.28
N ILE A 111 -8.42 -11.01 -11.40
CA ILE A 111 -8.09 -11.59 -12.70
C ILE A 111 -6.77 -10.95 -13.18
N ASP A 112 -5.98 -11.68 -13.97
CA ASP A 112 -4.85 -11.11 -14.70
C ASP A 112 -5.37 -10.22 -15.84
N GLU A 113 -5.51 -8.92 -15.57
CA GLU A 113 -5.93 -7.92 -16.55
C GLU A 113 -4.90 -7.80 -17.70
N THR A 114 -5.35 -7.54 -18.93
CA THR A 114 -4.44 -7.33 -20.08
C THR A 114 -3.89 -5.90 -20.11
N LYS A 115 -2.94 -5.62 -21.02
CA LYS A 115 -2.41 -4.26 -21.21
C LYS A 115 -3.51 -3.24 -21.56
N ASP A 116 -4.50 -3.64 -22.36
CA ASP A 116 -5.59 -2.75 -22.75
C ASP A 116 -6.53 -2.48 -21.57
N ASP A 117 -6.74 -3.48 -20.71
CA ASP A 117 -7.50 -3.35 -19.46
C ASP A 117 -6.80 -2.41 -18.46
N TYR A 118 -5.48 -2.57 -18.25
CA TYR A 118 -4.69 -1.64 -17.43
C TYR A 118 -4.73 -0.21 -17.97
N GLN A 119 -4.71 -0.03 -19.30
CA GLN A 119 -4.90 1.27 -19.92
C GLN A 119 -6.29 1.85 -19.64
N ASP A 120 -7.34 1.03 -19.62
CA ASP A 120 -8.71 1.48 -19.40
C ASP A 120 -9.01 1.77 -17.92
N ILE A 121 -8.44 0.99 -16.99
CA ILE A 121 -8.35 1.29 -15.55
C ILE A 121 -7.63 2.63 -15.33
N THR A 122 -6.48 2.85 -15.98
CA THR A 122 -5.72 4.11 -15.93
C THR A 122 -6.54 5.28 -16.49
N ASN A 123 -7.29 5.07 -17.57
CA ASN A 123 -8.22 6.06 -18.13
C ASN A 123 -9.39 6.42 -17.19
N ILE A 124 -9.73 5.56 -16.23
CA ILE A 124 -10.67 5.88 -15.15
C ILE A 124 -9.98 6.70 -14.07
N PHE A 125 -8.77 6.32 -13.63
CA PHE A 125 -8.02 7.03 -12.59
C PHE A 125 -7.60 8.45 -12.99
N LEU A 126 -7.13 8.68 -14.23
CA LEU A 126 -6.70 10.00 -14.70
C LEU A 126 -7.80 11.07 -14.57
N LYS A 127 -9.07 10.66 -14.74
CA LYS A 127 -10.28 11.49 -14.60
C LYS A 127 -10.66 11.80 -13.14
N ARG A 128 -9.92 11.29 -12.15
CA ARG A 128 -10.18 11.46 -10.70
C ARG A 128 -9.22 12.48 -10.14
N GLU A 129 -9.59 13.77 -10.19
CA GLU A 129 -8.76 14.92 -9.79
C GLU A 129 -7.99 14.76 -8.46
N LYS A 130 -8.53 14.01 -7.50
CA LYS A 130 -7.93 13.80 -6.17
C LYS A 130 -6.83 12.74 -6.13
N ILE A 131 -6.67 11.89 -7.15
CA ILE A 131 -5.54 10.95 -7.24
C ILE A 131 -4.30 11.74 -7.71
N GLY A 132 -3.18 11.59 -7.02
CA GLY A 132 -1.89 12.15 -7.43
C GLY A 132 -1.03 11.18 -8.21
N ILE A 133 -0.83 10.00 -7.63
CA ILE A 133 -0.01 8.90 -8.16
C ILE A 133 -0.86 7.63 -8.20
N ALA A 134 -0.72 6.86 -9.27
CA ALA A 134 -1.22 5.49 -9.37
C ALA A 134 -0.10 4.57 -9.87
N GLY A 135 0.02 3.38 -9.29
CA GLY A 135 1.03 2.39 -9.68
C GLY A 135 0.56 0.95 -9.50
N LEU A 136 1.13 0.06 -10.31
CA LEU A 136 1.02 -1.40 -10.17
C LEU A 136 2.16 -1.90 -9.28
N ALA A 137 1.82 -2.80 -8.37
CA ALA A 137 2.72 -3.31 -7.35
C ALA A 137 2.54 -4.80 -7.10
N SER A 138 3.55 -5.42 -6.50
CA SER A 138 3.41 -6.69 -5.80
C SER A 138 3.37 -6.46 -4.28
N LEU A 139 2.74 -7.37 -3.55
CA LEU A 139 2.66 -7.39 -2.09
C LEU A 139 3.47 -8.56 -1.52
N GLU A 140 4.42 -8.24 -0.66
CA GLU A 140 5.08 -9.18 0.25
C GLU A 140 4.63 -8.92 1.70
N THR A 141 4.55 -9.98 2.52
CA THR A 141 4.09 -9.86 3.91
C THR A 141 5.09 -10.48 4.89
N PHE A 142 5.48 -9.71 5.91
CA PHE A 142 6.43 -10.12 6.94
C PHE A 142 5.69 -10.29 8.26
N CYS A 143 5.69 -11.52 8.80
CA CYS A 143 5.07 -11.86 10.07
C CYS A 143 5.77 -13.10 10.67
N ASN A 144 5.94 -13.14 11.99
CA ASN A 144 6.44 -14.32 12.71
C ASN A 144 5.39 -15.45 12.80
N ILE A 145 4.10 -15.11 12.63
CA ILE A 145 2.99 -16.06 12.63
C ILE A 145 2.50 -16.22 11.18
N PRO A 146 2.82 -17.33 10.48
CA PRO A 146 2.48 -17.51 9.08
C PRO A 146 0.97 -17.59 8.87
N CYS A 147 0.47 -16.95 7.80
CA CYS A 147 -0.93 -17.07 7.40
C CYS A 147 -1.24 -18.50 6.94
N LYS A 148 -2.45 -19.00 7.26
CA LYS A 148 -2.90 -20.35 6.87
C LYS A 148 -3.09 -20.52 5.35
N PHE A 149 -3.25 -19.41 4.64
CA PHE A 149 -3.46 -19.34 3.20
C PHE A 149 -2.56 -18.24 2.63
N THR A 150 -1.92 -18.52 1.51
CA THR A 150 -1.24 -17.50 0.69
C THR A 150 -2.30 -16.56 0.09
N PHE A 151 -2.05 -15.25 0.11
CA PHE A 151 -2.88 -14.29 -0.62
C PHE A 151 -2.63 -14.45 -2.13
N PRO A 152 -3.63 -14.86 -2.95
CA PRO A 152 -3.36 -15.28 -4.33
C PRO A 152 -3.08 -14.09 -5.26
N TYR A 153 -3.69 -12.93 -5.00
CA TYR A 153 -3.61 -11.73 -5.84
C TYR A 153 -2.36 -10.87 -5.54
N ALA A 154 -1.32 -11.46 -4.95
CA ALA A 154 -0.13 -10.77 -4.46
C ALA A 154 0.67 -10.04 -5.56
N HIS A 155 0.54 -10.43 -6.83
CA HIS A 155 1.26 -9.79 -7.94
C HIS A 155 0.46 -8.66 -8.61
N ASN A 156 -0.85 -8.58 -8.37
CA ASN A 156 -1.78 -7.73 -9.12
C ASN A 156 -2.37 -6.64 -8.20
N VAL A 157 -1.51 -5.91 -7.49
CA VAL A 157 -1.89 -4.87 -6.54
C VAL A 157 -1.86 -3.49 -7.21
N VAL A 158 -2.85 -2.64 -6.90
CA VAL A 158 -2.90 -1.26 -7.37
C VAL A 158 -2.86 -0.30 -6.18
N ILE A 159 -1.96 0.66 -6.21
CA ILE A 159 -1.79 1.68 -5.15
C ILE A 159 -2.17 3.06 -5.70
N LEU A 160 -2.96 3.81 -4.94
CA LEU A 160 -3.32 5.20 -5.22
C LEU A 160 -2.88 6.11 -4.06
N GLU A 161 -2.06 7.13 -4.32
CA GLU A 161 -1.97 8.30 -3.42
C GLU A 161 -3.14 9.25 -3.71
N VAL A 162 -3.92 9.57 -2.68
CA VAL A 162 -5.12 10.41 -2.79
C VAL A 162 -5.00 11.62 -1.87
N ALA A 163 -5.19 12.80 -2.45
CA ALA A 163 -5.35 14.05 -1.71
C ALA A 163 -6.81 14.25 -1.30
N GLY A 164 -7.03 14.73 -0.09
CA GLY A 164 -8.35 14.93 0.46
C GLY A 164 -8.40 16.08 1.46
N GLU A 165 -9.58 16.63 1.63
CA GLU A 165 -9.89 17.48 2.77
C GLU A 165 -9.95 16.63 4.06
N LYS A 166 -9.99 17.28 5.23
CA LYS A 166 -9.75 16.68 6.55
C LYS A 166 -10.68 15.53 6.98
N ASN A 167 -11.70 15.17 6.19
CA ASN A 167 -12.63 14.08 6.52
C ASN A 167 -12.30 12.80 5.76
N HIS A 168 -11.63 11.85 6.43
CA HIS A 168 -11.29 10.52 5.89
C HIS A 168 -12.51 9.75 5.33
N GLN A 169 -13.71 9.96 5.87
CA GLN A 169 -14.94 9.31 5.37
C GLN A 169 -15.30 9.77 3.95
N SER A 170 -15.01 11.04 3.61
CA SER A 170 -15.21 11.57 2.25
C SER A 170 -14.23 10.91 1.27
N VAL A 171 -12.97 10.74 1.66
CA VAL A 171 -11.94 10.09 0.83
C VAL A 171 -12.23 8.59 0.65
N ASN A 172 -12.66 7.90 1.70
CA ASN A 172 -13.08 6.51 1.62
C ASN A 172 -14.28 6.32 0.67
N ASN A 173 -15.29 7.21 0.73
CA ASN A 173 -16.43 7.19 -0.19
C ASN A 173 -16.02 7.45 -1.66
N TYR A 174 -15.00 8.29 -1.88
CA TYR A 174 -14.43 8.55 -3.21
C TYR A 174 -13.70 7.31 -3.76
N CYS A 175 -12.89 6.65 -2.93
CA CYS A 175 -12.20 5.39 -3.25
C CYS A 175 -13.20 4.26 -3.55
N GLU A 176 -14.32 4.21 -2.82
CA GLU A 176 -15.43 3.29 -3.08
C GLU A 176 -16.17 3.59 -4.40
N GLN A 177 -16.33 4.86 -4.78
CA GLN A 177 -16.90 5.22 -6.08
C GLN A 177 -15.98 4.79 -7.23
N ILE A 178 -14.67 5.01 -7.10
CA ILE A 178 -13.67 4.57 -8.09
C ILE A 178 -13.76 3.06 -8.31
N LYS A 179 -13.77 2.26 -7.23
CA LYS A 179 -13.94 0.80 -7.27
C LYS A 179 -15.19 0.39 -8.06
N ARG A 180 -16.34 1.01 -7.78
CA ARG A 180 -17.61 0.71 -8.47
C ARG A 180 -17.57 1.06 -9.95
N ASP A 181 -16.93 2.17 -10.32
CA ASP A 181 -16.86 2.61 -11.71
C ASP A 181 -15.86 1.78 -12.54
N ILE A 182 -14.87 1.14 -11.90
CA ILE A 182 -14.01 0.11 -12.53
C ILE A 182 -14.77 -1.22 -12.67
N ASN A 183 -15.43 -1.70 -11.61
CA ASN A 183 -16.23 -2.94 -11.67
C ASN A 183 -17.41 -2.84 -12.67
N ARG A 184 -17.89 -1.62 -12.97
CA ARG A 184 -18.87 -1.33 -14.03
C ARG A 184 -18.31 -1.45 -15.45
N LYS A 185 -16.99 -1.42 -15.65
CA LYS A 185 -16.32 -1.66 -16.94
C LYS A 185 -16.04 -3.14 -17.20
N GLY A 186 -15.91 -3.95 -16.15
CA GLY A 186 -15.72 -5.41 -16.24
C GLY A 186 -14.54 -5.92 -15.41
N HIS A 187 -13.52 -5.09 -15.20
CA HIS A 187 -12.35 -5.39 -14.38
C HIS A 187 -12.75 -5.65 -12.93
N MET A 188 -12.27 -6.75 -12.34
CA MET A 188 -12.67 -7.15 -10.98
C MET A 188 -11.68 -6.61 -9.94
N ILE A 189 -11.87 -5.34 -9.53
CA ILE A 189 -11.02 -4.69 -8.52
C ILE A 189 -11.69 -4.69 -7.13
N THR A 190 -10.96 -5.22 -6.15
CA THR A 190 -11.39 -5.30 -4.75
C THR A 190 -10.41 -4.56 -3.85
N ASN A 191 -10.91 -3.91 -2.80
CA ASN A 191 -10.07 -3.13 -1.88
C ASN A 191 -9.26 -4.06 -0.97
N LEU A 192 -7.99 -3.74 -0.74
CA LEU A 192 -7.10 -4.47 0.18
C LEU A 192 -7.04 -3.72 1.52
N ILE A 193 -6.51 -2.50 1.51
CA ILE A 193 -6.36 -1.67 2.70
C ILE A 193 -6.43 -0.18 2.33
N ASN A 194 -7.13 0.58 3.16
CA ASN A 194 -7.18 2.03 3.13
C ASN A 194 -6.36 2.60 4.30
N LEU A 195 -5.30 3.33 3.98
CA LEU A 195 -4.33 3.91 4.91
C LEU A 195 -4.62 5.40 5.08
N SER A 196 -5.32 5.76 6.16
CA SER A 196 -5.61 7.15 6.51
C SER A 196 -4.43 7.77 7.27
N ILE A 197 -3.83 8.83 6.73
CA ILE A 197 -2.69 9.50 7.36
C ILE A 197 -3.17 10.36 8.52
N LEU A 198 -2.68 10.05 9.73
CA LEU A 198 -2.95 10.80 10.96
C LEU A 198 -1.88 11.89 11.18
N GLU A 199 -0.62 11.54 10.96
CA GLU A 199 0.54 12.41 11.20
C GLU A 199 1.60 12.22 10.11
N THR A 200 2.32 13.29 9.78
CA THR A 200 3.51 13.25 8.92
C THR A 200 4.73 13.39 9.81
N LEU A 201 5.59 12.36 9.76
CA LEU A 201 6.81 12.24 10.55
C LEU A 201 8.04 12.68 9.75
N LYS A 202 8.03 12.46 8.43
CA LYS A 202 9.00 12.90 7.43
C LYS A 202 8.25 13.29 6.15
#